data_AF-A0A2E1LTD5-F1
#
_entry.id   AF-A0A2E1LTD5-F1
#
_cell.length_a   1.000
_cell.length_b   1.000
_cell.length_c   1.000
_cell.angle_alpha   90.00
_cell.angle_beta   90.00
_cell.angle_gamma   90.00
#
_symmetry.space_group_name_H-M   'P 1'
#
loop_
_entity.id
_entity.type
_entity.pdbx_description
1 polymer ?
#
loop_
_entity_poly.entity_id
_entity_poly.type
_entity_poly.pdbx_seq_one_letter_code
_entity_poly.pdbx_strand_id
1 'polypeptide(L)'
;MTHILLSAARPEHYRLFVVAITAIANQAIGLNRLRLRATLSVIFSLIASLCLNASIATAETKLDPLVQRCLAEEGVFYFEEASTICYNDAIFPSQFLKFSALPTVEQLIISSPGGNVATARLMSRIIDQKASSTIVAGPCLSACAMIILPGLDRFQLHKSAFIAVHGISMLNYRTWFGWLNNNREPSRLDLMQAQLGYDFGYSLYHAGREHIRDHLQTQNVEQEYITDISELMLDDASKLKCRANPDNYWGVLDLAYVEKYLGTRMYSNSDLSTLTYDQNNALSAEFATYITDETFMFRDDFQHSNCS
;
A
#
# COMPACT_ATOMS: atom_id res chain seq x y z
N MET A 1 -23.62 -37.18 23.50
CA MET A 1 -22.90 -36.33 24.49
C MET A 1 -21.80 -35.59 23.73
N THR A 2 -21.76 -34.28 23.52
CA THR A 2 -22.66 -33.15 23.78
C THR A 2 -22.15 -32.01 22.87
N HIS A 3 -23.03 -31.30 22.17
CA HIS A 3 -22.74 -30.10 21.37
C HIS A 3 -22.29 -28.91 22.24
N ILE A 4 -21.32 -28.10 21.79
CA ILE A 4 -21.16 -26.64 22.08
C ILE A 4 -20.40 -26.03 20.86
N LEU A 5 -21.04 -25.39 19.87
CA LEU A 5 -21.41 -23.96 19.75
C LEU A 5 -20.32 -22.95 20.18
N LEU A 6 -19.51 -22.45 19.24
CA LEU A 6 -18.76 -21.20 19.41
C LEU A 6 -19.61 -20.04 18.88
N SER A 7 -20.24 -19.34 19.83
CA SER A 7 -20.96 -18.10 19.61
C SER A 7 -20.02 -16.90 19.53
N ALA A 8 -20.40 -15.94 18.69
CA ALA A 8 -20.10 -14.50 18.74
C ALA A 8 -19.17 -14.03 19.89
N ALA A 9 -17.98 -13.55 19.50
CA ALA A 9 -17.07 -12.85 20.39
C ALA A 9 -17.74 -11.54 20.89
N ARG A 10 -17.99 -11.45 22.19
CA ARG A 10 -18.54 -10.26 22.84
C ARG A 10 -17.46 -9.18 23.02
N PRO A 11 -17.82 -7.89 22.94
CA PRO A 11 -16.89 -6.75 23.03
C PRO A 11 -16.16 -6.62 24.38
N GLU A 12 -16.55 -7.36 25.42
CA GLU A 12 -15.91 -7.30 26.73
C GLU A 12 -14.55 -8.03 26.80
N HIS A 13 -14.27 -8.94 25.86
CA HIS A 13 -12.97 -9.62 25.76
C HIS A 13 -11.87 -8.74 25.13
N TYR A 14 -12.22 -7.67 24.43
CA TYR A 14 -11.27 -6.71 23.86
C TYR A 14 -10.57 -5.86 24.94
N ARG A 15 -11.28 -5.52 26.03
CA ARG A 15 -10.69 -4.71 27.11
C ARG A 15 -9.59 -5.45 27.87
N LEU A 16 -9.74 -6.75 28.07
CA LEU A 16 -8.71 -7.58 28.74
C LEU A 16 -7.46 -7.76 27.87
N PHE A 17 -7.62 -7.81 26.55
CA PHE A 17 -6.51 -7.95 25.61
C PHE A 17 -5.69 -6.64 25.48
N VAL A 18 -6.36 -5.48 25.42
CA VAL A 18 -5.70 -4.17 25.38
C VAL A 18 -4.95 -3.87 26.69
N VAL A 19 -5.52 -4.24 27.85
CA VAL A 19 -4.86 -4.04 29.16
C VAL A 19 -3.61 -4.93 29.29
N ALA A 20 -3.64 -6.17 28.79
CA ALA A 20 -2.48 -7.05 28.79
C ALA A 20 -1.33 -6.53 27.90
N ILE A 21 -1.64 -6.00 26.72
CA ILE A 21 -0.63 -5.42 25.81
C ILE A 21 -0.03 -4.13 26.39
N THR A 22 -0.84 -3.30 27.04
CA THR A 22 -0.37 -2.06 27.70
C THR A 22 0.53 -2.36 28.91
N ALA A 23 0.24 -3.44 29.66
CA ALA A 23 1.08 -3.89 30.77
C ALA A 23 2.45 -4.44 30.30
N ILE A 24 2.49 -5.14 29.16
CA ILE A 24 3.73 -5.63 28.56
C ILE A 24 4.56 -4.46 28.00
N ALA A 25 3.92 -3.45 27.40
CA ALA A 25 4.59 -2.26 26.90
C ALA A 25 5.23 -1.41 28.02
N ASN A 26 4.59 -1.32 29.20
CA ASN A 26 5.12 -0.57 30.34
C ASN A 26 6.26 -1.26 31.08
N GLN A 27 6.45 -2.58 30.93
CA GLN A 27 7.61 -3.29 31.50
C GLN A 27 8.86 -3.23 30.61
N ALA A 28 8.78 -2.71 29.39
CA ALA A 28 9.89 -2.62 28.44
C ALA A 28 10.69 -1.30 28.53
N ILE A 29 10.57 -0.54 29.63
CA ILE A 29 11.33 0.69 29.90
C ILE A 29 12.77 0.32 30.29
N GLY A 30 13.56 -0.07 29.30
CA GLY A 30 14.97 -0.43 29.48
C GLY A 30 15.69 -0.87 28.22
N LEU A 31 15.01 -0.95 27.06
CA LEU A 31 15.61 -1.44 25.82
C LEU A 31 15.60 -0.39 24.70
N ASN A 32 16.73 -0.36 24.00
CA ASN A 32 17.16 0.54 22.93
C ASN A 32 16.02 1.05 22.02
N ARG A 33 15.88 2.38 21.90
CA ARG A 33 14.84 3.08 21.11
C ARG A 33 14.72 2.63 19.64
N LEU A 34 15.78 2.07 19.06
CA LEU A 34 15.76 1.53 17.70
C LEU A 34 15.01 0.19 17.56
N ARG A 35 14.98 -0.67 18.58
CA ARG A 35 14.26 -1.95 18.51
C ARG A 35 12.76 -1.78 18.72
N LEU A 36 12.34 -0.77 19.48
CA LEU A 36 10.94 -0.47 19.75
C LEU A 36 10.18 0.03 18.50
N ARG A 37 10.85 0.80 17.62
CA ARG A 37 10.25 1.30 16.36
C ARG A 37 9.98 0.17 15.36
N ALA A 38 10.86 -0.82 15.28
CA ALA A 38 10.70 -1.95 14.37
C ALA A 38 9.56 -2.89 14.78
N THR A 39 9.36 -3.16 16.08
CA THR A 39 8.25 -3.98 16.57
C THR A 39 6.91 -3.26 16.50
N LEU A 40 6.87 -1.94 16.70
CA LEU A 40 5.64 -1.16 16.51
C LEU A 40 5.18 -1.16 15.05
N SER A 41 6.07 -0.99 14.07
CA SER A 41 5.71 -0.99 12.64
C SER A 41 5.08 -2.31 12.15
N VAL A 42 5.48 -3.44 12.71
CA VAL A 42 4.93 -4.78 12.38
C VAL A 42 3.55 -4.98 13.01
N ILE A 43 3.36 -4.54 14.26
CA ILE A 43 2.05 -4.60 14.94
C ILE A 43 1.05 -3.64 14.26
N PHE A 44 1.51 -2.48 13.79
CA PHE A 44 0.68 -1.54 13.02
C PHE A 44 0.21 -2.11 11.67
N SER A 45 1.06 -2.85 10.97
CA SER A 45 0.66 -3.53 9.72
C SER A 45 -0.44 -4.58 9.97
N LEU A 46 -0.38 -5.29 11.11
CA LEU A 46 -1.38 -6.29 11.51
C LEU A 46 -2.72 -5.66 11.93
N ILE A 47 -2.72 -4.53 12.64
CA ILE A 47 -3.96 -3.84 13.06
C ILE A 47 -4.63 -3.16 11.86
N ALA A 48 -3.85 -2.57 10.94
CA ALA A 48 -4.37 -2.03 9.70
C ALA A 48 -5.01 -3.11 8.80
N SER A 49 -4.39 -4.30 8.68
CA SER A 49 -4.98 -5.46 7.98
C SER A 49 -6.31 -5.92 8.62
N LEU A 50 -6.40 -5.93 9.95
CA LEU A 50 -7.62 -6.35 10.67
C LEU A 50 -8.78 -5.34 10.53
N CYS A 51 -8.49 -4.04 10.47
CA CYS A 51 -9.51 -3.00 10.25
C CYS A 51 -9.96 -2.94 8.78
N LEU A 52 -9.08 -3.21 7.81
CA LEU A 52 -9.43 -3.19 6.39
C LEU A 52 -10.42 -4.31 5.99
N ASN A 53 -10.30 -5.50 6.58
CA ASN A 53 -11.18 -6.63 6.25
C ASN A 53 -12.62 -6.48 6.80
N ALA A 54 -12.82 -5.68 7.84
CA ALA A 54 -14.13 -5.55 8.49
C ALA A 54 -15.09 -4.58 7.77
N SER A 55 -14.58 -3.58 7.05
CA SER A 55 -15.40 -2.47 6.53
C SER A 55 -15.76 -2.58 5.03
N ILE A 56 -15.37 -3.65 4.32
CA ILE A 56 -15.74 -3.93 2.90
C ILE A 56 -17.25 -4.25 2.72
N ALA A 57 -18.02 -4.37 3.79
CA ALA A 57 -19.39 -4.89 3.77
C ALA A 57 -20.51 -3.88 3.45
N THR A 58 -20.25 -2.61 3.10
CA THR A 58 -21.34 -1.60 2.96
C THR A 58 -21.38 -0.84 1.64
N ALA A 59 -21.48 -1.57 0.53
CA ALA A 59 -22.17 -1.16 -0.70
C ALA A 59 -22.43 -2.43 -1.52
N GLU A 60 -23.61 -3.05 -1.40
CA GLU A 60 -23.93 -4.33 -2.05
C GLU A 60 -24.15 -4.17 -3.57
N THR A 61 -23.10 -3.83 -4.30
CA THR A 61 -22.93 -4.40 -5.63
C THR A 61 -22.36 -5.81 -5.40
N LYS A 62 -23.15 -6.86 -5.69
CA LYS A 62 -22.73 -8.25 -5.49
C LYS A 62 -21.33 -8.48 -6.06
N LEU A 63 -20.33 -8.72 -5.20
CA LEU A 63 -18.95 -8.97 -5.63
C LEU A 63 -18.91 -10.32 -6.37
N ASP A 64 -17.93 -10.49 -7.27
CA ASP A 64 -17.65 -11.81 -7.82
C ASP A 64 -17.40 -12.80 -6.66
N PRO A 65 -18.05 -13.97 -6.59
CA PRO A 65 -17.86 -14.93 -5.51
C PRO A 65 -16.41 -15.35 -5.27
N LEU A 66 -15.57 -15.43 -6.30
CA LEU A 66 -14.15 -15.75 -6.16
C LEU A 66 -13.37 -14.60 -5.53
N VAL A 67 -13.66 -13.36 -5.94
CA VAL A 67 -13.06 -12.16 -5.33
C VAL A 67 -13.52 -12.02 -3.88
N GLN A 68 -14.81 -12.23 -3.59
CA GLN A 68 -15.33 -12.18 -2.23
C GLN A 68 -14.66 -13.23 -1.34
N ARG A 69 -14.49 -14.46 -1.85
CA ARG A 69 -13.79 -15.52 -1.12
C ARG A 69 -12.32 -15.17 -0.91
N CYS A 70 -11.65 -14.58 -1.90
CA CYS A 70 -10.27 -14.17 -1.77
C CYS A 70 -10.08 -13.07 -0.70
N LEU A 71 -10.97 -12.08 -0.68
CA LEU A 71 -10.91 -10.96 0.27
C LEU A 71 -11.39 -11.34 1.68
N ALA A 72 -12.03 -12.49 1.87
CA ALA A 72 -12.56 -12.92 3.17
C ALA A 72 -11.50 -13.40 4.16
N GLU A 73 -10.33 -13.84 3.67
CA GLU A 73 -9.25 -14.36 4.51
C GLU A 73 -7.89 -13.83 4.04
N GLU A 74 -7.03 -13.43 4.98
CA GLU A 74 -5.66 -13.01 4.69
C GLU A 74 -4.78 -14.24 4.40
N GLY A 75 -4.01 -14.19 3.32
CA GLY A 75 -3.04 -15.21 2.98
C GLY A 75 -2.84 -15.41 1.48
N VAL A 76 -2.19 -16.53 1.15
CA VAL A 76 -1.93 -16.95 -0.24
C VAL A 76 -2.50 -18.35 -0.42
N PHE A 77 -3.53 -18.47 -1.26
CA PHE A 77 -4.33 -19.68 -1.43
C PHE A 77 -4.46 -20.08 -2.90
N TYR A 78 -4.70 -21.37 -3.13
CA TYR A 78 -5.02 -21.91 -4.45
C TYR A 78 -6.43 -22.49 -4.43
N PHE A 79 -7.29 -21.98 -5.33
CA PHE A 79 -8.63 -22.49 -5.58
C PHE A 79 -8.56 -23.40 -6.80
N GLU A 80 -8.38 -24.70 -6.55
CA GLU A 80 -8.14 -25.72 -7.58
C GLU A 80 -9.31 -25.84 -8.55
N GLU A 81 -10.54 -25.78 -8.05
CA GLU A 81 -11.78 -25.86 -8.82
C GLU A 81 -11.95 -24.73 -9.84
N ALA A 82 -11.26 -23.61 -9.62
CA ALA A 82 -11.34 -22.41 -10.46
C ALA A 82 -10.01 -22.10 -11.16
N SER A 83 -8.99 -22.96 -11.02
CA SER A 83 -7.62 -22.69 -11.50
C SER A 83 -7.20 -21.25 -11.17
N THR A 84 -7.33 -20.87 -9.90
CA THR A 84 -7.15 -19.48 -9.45
C THR A 84 -6.26 -19.40 -8.22
N ILE A 85 -5.28 -18.49 -8.24
CA ILE A 85 -4.54 -18.12 -7.03
C ILE A 85 -5.19 -16.88 -6.41
N CYS A 86 -5.41 -16.92 -5.10
CA CYS A 86 -5.70 -15.73 -4.31
C CYS A 86 -4.43 -15.30 -3.57
N TYR A 87 -4.02 -14.05 -3.79
CA TYR A 87 -2.99 -13.37 -3.02
C TYR A 87 -3.64 -12.21 -2.27
N ASN A 88 -3.96 -12.39 -0.99
CA ASN A 88 -4.56 -11.38 -0.12
C ASN A 88 -3.69 -11.18 1.13
N ASP A 89 -2.48 -10.66 0.97
CA ASP A 89 -1.48 -10.56 2.04
C ASP A 89 -0.46 -9.46 1.72
N ALA A 90 0.40 -9.11 2.66
CA ALA A 90 1.55 -8.24 2.43
C ALA A 90 2.61 -8.92 1.55
N ILE A 91 3.39 -8.11 0.82
CA ILE A 91 4.45 -8.58 -0.07
C ILE A 91 5.75 -8.75 0.72
N PHE A 92 5.91 -9.93 1.32
CA PHE A 92 7.11 -10.32 2.05
C PHE A 92 7.70 -11.64 1.54
N PRO A 93 8.98 -11.94 1.83
CA PRO A 93 9.64 -13.14 1.32
C PRO A 93 8.89 -14.44 1.60
N SER A 94 8.28 -14.60 2.78
CA SER A 94 7.52 -15.80 3.14
C SER A 94 6.29 -16.01 2.26
N GLN A 95 5.52 -14.96 2.01
CA GLN A 95 4.33 -14.98 1.15
C GLN A 95 4.70 -15.21 -0.31
N PHE A 96 5.76 -14.54 -0.77
CA PHE A 96 6.30 -14.75 -2.10
C PHE A 96 6.74 -16.21 -2.31
N LEU A 97 7.42 -16.82 -1.34
CA LEU A 97 7.80 -18.24 -1.44
C LEU A 97 6.58 -19.15 -1.54
N LYS A 98 5.53 -18.91 -0.75
CA LYS A 98 4.26 -19.64 -0.86
C LYS A 98 3.67 -19.49 -2.27
N PHE A 99 3.52 -18.25 -2.74
CA PHE A 99 3.03 -17.95 -4.09
C PHE A 99 3.84 -18.65 -5.19
N SER A 100 5.17 -18.57 -5.10
CA SER A 100 6.07 -19.15 -6.11
C SER A 100 5.99 -20.67 -6.19
N ALA A 101 5.62 -21.33 -5.09
CA ALA A 101 5.47 -22.78 -5.00
C ALA A 101 4.13 -23.30 -5.55
N LEU A 102 3.14 -22.42 -5.77
CA LEU A 102 1.84 -22.80 -6.33
C LEU A 102 1.94 -23.12 -7.83
N PRO A 103 1.03 -23.94 -8.38
CA PRO A 103 0.99 -24.24 -9.81
C PRO A 103 0.74 -22.99 -10.65
N THR A 104 0.95 -23.09 -11.96
CA THR A 104 0.45 -22.10 -12.92
C THR A 104 -1.08 -22.19 -13.00
N VAL A 105 -1.73 -21.05 -13.14
CA VAL A 105 -3.18 -20.89 -13.05
C VAL A 105 -3.73 -20.04 -14.20
N GLU A 106 -5.05 -20.09 -14.40
CA GLU A 106 -5.71 -19.23 -15.38
C GLU A 106 -5.83 -17.80 -14.87
N GLN A 107 -6.03 -17.63 -13.56
CA GLN A 107 -6.29 -16.35 -12.94
C GLN A 107 -5.52 -16.16 -11.62
N LEU A 108 -5.01 -14.96 -11.41
CA LEU A 108 -4.53 -14.47 -10.13
C LEU A 108 -5.47 -13.36 -9.65
N ILE A 109 -5.94 -13.44 -8.42
CA ILE A 109 -6.58 -12.32 -7.73
C ILE A 109 -5.56 -11.75 -6.74
N ILE A 110 -5.23 -10.46 -6.86
CA ILE A 110 -4.27 -9.80 -5.98
C ILE A 110 -4.93 -8.65 -5.20
N SER A 111 -4.73 -8.69 -3.89
CA SER A 111 -5.07 -7.71 -2.86
C SER A 111 -3.87 -7.63 -1.93
N SER A 112 -3.28 -6.45 -1.77
CA SER A 112 -2.13 -6.26 -0.91
C SER A 112 -1.97 -4.83 -0.39
N PRO A 113 -1.65 -4.65 0.90
CA PRO A 113 -1.23 -3.35 1.44
C PRO A 113 0.18 -2.95 0.98
N GLY A 114 0.84 -3.75 0.14
CA GLY A 114 2.23 -3.55 -0.27
C GLY A 114 3.20 -4.33 0.62
N GLY A 115 4.45 -3.86 0.70
CA GLY A 115 5.48 -4.56 1.46
C GLY A 115 6.89 -4.28 0.93
N ASN A 116 7.74 -5.30 0.97
CA ASN A 116 9.13 -5.19 0.54
C ASN A 116 9.25 -4.98 -0.98
N VAL A 117 9.76 -3.82 -1.40
CA VAL A 117 9.95 -3.46 -2.81
C VAL A 117 10.79 -4.47 -3.60
N ALA A 118 11.86 -5.02 -3.01
CA ALA A 118 12.69 -6.00 -3.70
C ALA A 118 11.92 -7.31 -3.94
N THR A 119 11.14 -7.77 -2.96
CA THR A 119 10.24 -8.92 -3.12
C THR A 119 9.16 -8.64 -4.16
N ALA A 120 8.55 -7.45 -4.16
CA ALA A 120 7.56 -7.06 -5.16
C ALA A 120 8.12 -7.10 -6.58
N ARG A 121 9.37 -6.65 -6.79
CA ARG A 121 10.05 -6.72 -8.09
C ARG A 121 10.28 -8.17 -8.54
N LEU A 122 10.62 -9.06 -7.62
CA LEU A 122 10.75 -10.50 -7.94
C LEU A 122 9.38 -11.11 -8.27
N MET A 123 8.36 -10.76 -7.51
CA MET A 123 6.99 -11.22 -7.73
C MET A 123 6.45 -10.76 -9.08
N SER A 124 6.58 -9.48 -9.42
CA SER A 124 6.17 -8.91 -10.72
C SER A 124 6.74 -9.69 -11.90
N ARG A 125 8.01 -10.12 -11.85
CA ARG A 125 8.64 -10.88 -12.94
C ARG A 125 8.05 -12.28 -13.16
N ILE A 126 7.39 -12.86 -12.16
CA ILE A 126 6.88 -14.22 -12.24
C ILE A 126 5.35 -14.27 -12.33
N ILE A 127 4.63 -13.17 -12.08
CA ILE A 127 3.17 -13.15 -12.14
C ILE A 127 2.69 -13.61 -13.52
N ASP A 128 3.22 -13.03 -14.60
CA ASP A 128 2.80 -13.38 -15.96
C ASP A 128 3.23 -14.81 -16.39
N GLN A 129 4.17 -15.41 -15.66
CA GLN A 129 4.52 -16.83 -15.83
C GLN A 129 3.59 -17.75 -15.03
N LYS A 130 2.98 -17.23 -13.95
CA LYS A 130 2.12 -17.97 -13.03
C LYS A 130 0.66 -17.88 -13.41
N ALA A 131 0.19 -16.77 -13.97
CA ALA A 131 -1.21 -16.56 -14.27
C ALA A 131 -1.40 -16.01 -15.69
N SER A 132 -2.43 -16.50 -16.39
CA SER A 132 -2.79 -15.98 -17.72
C SER A 132 -3.54 -14.65 -17.66
N SER A 133 -4.11 -14.32 -16.50
CA SER A 133 -4.83 -13.09 -16.23
C SER A 133 -4.71 -12.70 -14.76
N THR A 134 -4.69 -11.38 -14.48
CA THR A 134 -4.66 -10.87 -13.10
C THR A 134 -5.83 -9.95 -12.82
N ILE A 135 -6.57 -10.19 -11.74
CA ILE A 135 -7.57 -9.29 -11.18
C ILE A 135 -6.95 -8.58 -9.98
N VAL A 136 -6.92 -7.25 -10.02
CA VAL A 136 -6.57 -6.42 -8.86
C VAL A 136 -7.86 -6.07 -8.12
N ALA A 137 -7.98 -6.50 -6.88
CA ALA A 137 -9.17 -6.33 -6.05
C ALA A 137 -8.80 -5.93 -4.62
N GLY A 138 -9.69 -5.23 -3.93
CA GLY A 138 -9.40 -4.76 -2.57
C GLY A 138 -8.23 -3.76 -2.54
N PRO A 139 -7.50 -3.62 -1.43
CA PRO A 139 -6.33 -2.74 -1.37
C PRO A 139 -5.25 -3.18 -2.36
N CYS A 140 -4.70 -2.24 -3.12
CA CYS A 140 -3.41 -2.39 -3.79
C CYS A 140 -2.59 -1.15 -3.46
N LEU A 141 -1.84 -1.23 -2.36
CA LEU A 141 -1.16 -0.08 -1.76
C LEU A 141 0.37 -0.21 -1.89
N SER A 142 1.07 0.92 -1.82
CA SER A 142 2.54 0.97 -1.76
C SER A 142 3.18 0.10 -2.84
N ALA A 143 4.03 -0.88 -2.49
CA ALA A 143 4.70 -1.76 -3.45
C ALA A 143 3.72 -2.51 -4.39
N CYS A 144 2.46 -2.75 -4.01
CA CYS A 144 1.48 -3.29 -4.95
C CYS A 144 1.21 -2.30 -6.09
N ALA A 145 0.82 -1.07 -5.78
CA ALA A 145 0.53 -0.03 -6.77
C ALA A 145 1.78 0.47 -7.50
N MET A 146 2.92 0.56 -6.82
CA MET A 146 4.14 1.15 -7.36
C MET A 146 4.98 0.17 -8.18
N ILE A 147 4.85 -1.15 -7.93
CA ILE A 147 5.72 -2.17 -8.52
C ILE A 147 4.90 -3.28 -9.20
N ILE A 148 3.96 -3.91 -8.49
CA ILE A 148 3.20 -5.03 -9.05
C ILE A 148 2.32 -4.56 -10.20
N LEU A 149 1.41 -3.62 -9.94
CA LEU A 149 0.44 -3.11 -10.91
C LEU A 149 1.09 -2.65 -12.24
N PRO A 150 2.10 -1.76 -12.25
CA PRO A 150 2.76 -1.37 -13.50
C PRO A 150 3.61 -2.48 -14.13
N GLY A 151 3.85 -3.57 -13.41
CA GLY A 151 4.58 -4.74 -13.91
C GLY A 151 3.67 -5.91 -14.32
N LEU A 152 2.36 -5.72 -14.40
CA LEU A 152 1.43 -6.70 -14.98
C LEU A 152 1.36 -6.50 -16.49
N ASP A 153 1.43 -7.59 -17.26
CA ASP A 153 1.23 -7.52 -18.72
C ASP A 153 -0.26 -7.45 -19.09
N ARG A 154 -1.11 -8.13 -18.31
CA ARG A 154 -2.55 -8.25 -18.55
C ARG A 154 -3.32 -8.26 -17.25
N PHE A 155 -4.12 -7.22 -17.02
CA PHE A 155 -4.93 -7.16 -15.81
C PHE A 155 -6.33 -6.58 -16.01
N GLN A 156 -7.15 -6.81 -15.01
CA GLN A 156 -8.46 -6.19 -14.81
C GLN A 156 -8.47 -5.58 -13.42
N LEU A 157 -9.02 -4.37 -13.30
CA LEU A 157 -9.37 -3.82 -11.99
C LEU A 157 -10.76 -4.32 -11.62
N HIS A 158 -10.93 -4.84 -10.41
CA HIS A 158 -12.25 -5.13 -9.87
C HIS A 158 -12.81 -3.87 -9.20
N LYS A 159 -14.14 -3.71 -9.16
CA LYS A 159 -14.81 -2.55 -8.53
C LYS A 159 -14.47 -2.33 -7.05
N SER A 160 -13.95 -3.34 -6.35
CA SER A 160 -13.47 -3.21 -4.97
C SER A 160 -12.03 -2.72 -4.86
N ALA A 161 -11.35 -2.50 -5.98
CA ALA A 161 -9.95 -2.08 -5.98
C ALA A 161 -9.81 -0.68 -5.37
N PHE A 162 -8.88 -0.55 -4.42
CA PHE A 162 -8.43 0.73 -3.88
C PHE A 162 -6.93 0.83 -4.07
N ILE A 163 -6.51 1.68 -5.01
CA ILE A 163 -5.13 1.74 -5.49
C ILE A 163 -4.52 3.03 -4.98
N ALA A 164 -3.43 2.94 -4.23
CA ALA A 164 -2.72 4.12 -3.75
C ALA A 164 -1.22 3.90 -3.65
N VAL A 165 -0.47 4.93 -4.00
CA VAL A 165 0.97 5.02 -3.80
C VAL A 165 1.25 5.91 -2.60
N HIS A 166 2.43 5.78 -1.99
CA HIS A 166 2.84 6.65 -0.90
C HIS A 166 4.25 7.15 -1.07
N GLY A 167 4.56 8.18 -0.29
CA GLY A 167 5.78 8.92 -0.43
C GLY A 167 5.65 9.93 -1.56
N ILE A 168 5.88 11.21 -1.23
CA ILE A 168 6.31 12.19 -2.22
C ILE A 168 7.68 11.71 -2.71
N SER A 169 7.67 10.80 -3.67
CA SER A 169 8.75 9.85 -3.97
C SER A 169 9.73 10.38 -5.02
N MET A 170 9.40 11.51 -5.65
CA MET A 170 10.20 12.13 -6.72
C MET A 170 10.85 13.47 -6.35
N LEU A 171 10.94 13.82 -5.06
CA LEU A 171 11.70 14.98 -4.59
C LEU A 171 13.18 14.93 -5.01
N ASN A 172 13.67 16.05 -5.54
CA ASN A 172 15.11 16.29 -5.65
C ASN A 172 15.69 16.69 -4.29
N TYR A 173 17.03 16.70 -4.15
CA TYR A 173 17.68 16.98 -2.87
C TYR A 173 17.30 18.33 -2.26
N ARG A 174 17.18 19.39 -3.08
CA ARG A 174 16.84 20.73 -2.57
C ARG A 174 15.45 20.73 -1.98
N THR A 175 14.47 20.17 -2.71
CA THR A 175 13.09 20.10 -2.24
C THR A 175 12.97 19.20 -1.01
N TRP A 176 13.62 18.03 -1.00
CA TRP A 176 13.65 17.12 0.15
C TRP A 176 14.30 17.75 1.38
N PHE A 177 15.45 18.41 1.20
CA PHE A 177 16.14 19.11 2.28
C PHE A 177 15.29 20.25 2.84
N GLY A 178 14.73 21.09 1.96
CA GLY A 178 13.83 22.16 2.34
C GLY A 178 12.57 21.62 3.04
N TRP A 179 12.07 20.46 2.62
CA TRP A 179 10.94 19.80 3.26
C TRP A 179 11.20 19.53 4.74
N LEU A 180 12.33 18.88 5.04
CA LEU A 180 12.71 18.49 6.40
C LEU A 180 13.28 19.65 7.24
N ASN A 181 13.70 20.73 6.60
CA ASN A 181 14.38 21.85 7.25
C ASN A 181 13.62 23.18 7.13
N ASN A 182 12.27 23.15 7.16
CA ASN A 182 11.43 24.36 7.17
C ASN A 182 11.73 25.35 6.03
N ASN A 183 11.79 24.85 4.78
CA ASN A 183 12.13 25.60 3.57
C ASN A 183 13.52 26.23 3.54
N ARG A 184 14.44 25.77 4.38
CA ARG A 184 15.84 26.18 4.25
C ARG A 184 16.42 25.63 2.95
N GLU A 185 17.15 26.49 2.24
CA GLU A 185 18.00 26.04 1.13
C GLU A 185 19.21 25.27 1.66
N PRO A 186 19.62 24.17 1.00
CA PRO A 186 20.84 23.46 1.36
C PRO A 186 22.06 24.32 1.06
N SER A 187 23.05 24.28 1.96
CA SER A 187 24.36 24.88 1.72
C SER A 187 25.16 24.11 0.67
N ARG A 188 26.29 24.67 0.23
CA ARG A 188 27.23 23.94 -0.65
C ARG A 188 27.75 22.65 -0.01
N LEU A 189 27.95 22.66 1.31
CA LEU A 189 28.42 21.49 2.05
C LEU A 189 27.34 20.39 2.08
N ASP A 190 26.07 20.76 2.30
CA ASP A 190 24.95 19.82 2.30
C ASP A 190 24.79 19.15 0.93
N LEU A 191 24.84 19.94 -0.15
CA LEU A 191 24.80 19.43 -1.53
C LEU A 191 25.95 18.45 -1.81
N MET A 192 27.16 18.80 -1.37
CA MET A 192 28.33 17.92 -1.53
C MET A 192 28.18 16.63 -0.72
N GLN A 193 27.69 16.71 0.52
CA GLN A 193 27.44 15.53 1.36
C GLN A 193 26.41 14.59 0.73
N ALA A 194 25.31 15.14 0.22
CA ALA A 194 24.29 14.36 -0.48
C ALA A 194 24.83 13.69 -1.75
N GLN A 195 25.60 14.42 -2.57
CA GLN A 195 26.20 13.88 -3.79
C GLN A 195 27.21 12.75 -3.51
N LEU A 196 27.93 12.84 -2.39
CA LEU A 196 28.88 11.81 -1.94
C LEU A 196 28.19 10.67 -1.15
N GLY A 197 26.88 10.73 -0.96
CA GLY A 197 26.09 9.73 -0.23
C GLY A 197 26.20 9.80 1.29
N TYR A 198 26.78 10.88 1.84
CA TYR A 198 26.94 11.09 3.28
C TYR A 198 25.68 11.58 3.99
N ASP A 199 24.68 12.07 3.26
CA ASP A 199 23.33 12.26 3.78
C ASP A 199 22.57 10.92 3.72
N PHE A 200 22.69 10.10 4.76
CA PHE A 200 22.12 8.75 4.75
C PHE A 200 20.61 8.73 4.56
N GLY A 201 19.90 9.75 5.08
CA GLY A 201 18.45 9.88 4.89
C GLY A 201 18.09 10.07 3.43
N TYR A 202 18.75 11.02 2.76
CA TYR A 202 18.53 11.23 1.34
C TYR A 202 19.06 10.07 0.49
N SER A 203 20.17 9.43 0.86
CA SER A 203 20.71 8.27 0.14
C SER A 203 19.72 7.10 0.10
N LEU A 204 19.04 6.81 1.22
CA LEU A 204 18.01 5.78 1.27
C LEU A 204 16.79 6.17 0.43
N TYR A 205 16.31 7.40 0.58
CA TYR A 205 15.21 7.94 -0.20
C TYR A 205 15.51 7.87 -1.71
N HIS A 206 16.70 8.32 -2.12
CA HIS A 206 17.19 8.27 -3.49
C HIS A 206 17.27 6.83 -4.00
N ALA A 207 17.80 5.90 -3.22
CA ALA A 207 17.87 4.50 -3.63
C ALA A 207 16.48 3.88 -3.88
N GLY A 208 15.50 4.19 -3.03
CA GLY A 208 14.10 3.79 -3.24
C GLY A 208 13.54 4.33 -4.55
N ARG A 209 13.75 5.62 -4.81
CA ARG A 209 13.35 6.30 -6.06
C ARG A 209 13.97 5.64 -7.30
N GLU A 210 15.27 5.39 -7.29
CA GLU A 210 15.96 4.76 -8.41
C GLU A 210 15.43 3.33 -8.65
N HIS A 211 15.14 2.56 -7.60
CA HIS A 211 14.54 1.24 -7.75
C HIS A 211 13.16 1.26 -8.43
N ILE A 212 12.34 2.26 -8.13
CA ILE A 212 11.03 2.45 -8.78
C ILE A 212 11.24 2.85 -10.23
N ARG A 213 12.08 3.86 -10.50
CA ARG A 213 12.36 4.33 -11.87
C ARG A 213 12.88 3.20 -12.76
N ASP A 214 13.89 2.47 -12.30
CA ASP A 214 14.48 1.37 -13.05
C ASP A 214 13.47 0.23 -13.29
N HIS A 215 12.55 0.01 -12.32
CA HIS A 215 11.46 -0.96 -12.50
C HIS A 215 10.49 -0.52 -13.59
N LEU A 216 9.95 0.70 -13.53
CA LEU A 216 9.04 1.22 -14.54
C LEU A 216 9.67 1.18 -15.93
N GLN A 217 10.93 1.59 -16.05
CA GLN A 217 11.68 1.52 -17.30
C GLN A 217 11.79 0.08 -17.81
N THR A 218 12.12 -0.88 -16.94
CA THR A 218 12.20 -2.30 -17.32
C THR A 218 10.84 -2.84 -17.78
N GLN A 219 9.75 -2.35 -17.18
CA GLN A 219 8.39 -2.73 -17.53
C GLN A 219 7.86 -1.98 -18.75
N ASN A 220 8.60 -1.04 -19.35
CA ASN A 220 8.09 -0.13 -20.38
C ASN A 220 6.86 0.66 -19.91
N VAL A 221 6.90 1.19 -18.69
CA VAL A 221 5.94 2.16 -18.15
C VAL A 221 6.62 3.52 -18.06
N GLU A 222 5.90 4.56 -18.45
CA GLU A 222 6.35 5.95 -18.37
C GLU A 222 6.71 6.33 -16.92
N GLN A 223 7.79 7.10 -16.74
CA GLN A 223 8.24 7.51 -15.39
C GLN A 223 7.20 8.45 -14.74
N GLU A 224 6.44 9.14 -15.57
CA GLU A 224 5.31 10.00 -15.26
C GLU A 224 4.23 9.28 -14.44
N TYR A 225 4.13 7.93 -14.54
CA TYR A 225 3.24 7.12 -13.69
C TYR A 225 3.46 7.33 -12.18
N ILE A 226 4.68 7.62 -11.74
CA ILE A 226 4.97 7.97 -10.33
C ILE A 226 5.26 9.45 -10.17
N THR A 227 5.80 10.11 -11.20
CA THR A 227 6.16 11.53 -11.11
C THR A 227 4.92 12.41 -10.96
N ASP A 228 3.87 12.22 -11.77
CA ASP A 228 2.68 13.05 -11.73
C ASP A 228 1.97 12.98 -10.37
N ILE A 229 1.72 11.77 -9.86
CA ILE A 229 1.09 11.59 -8.54
C ILE A 229 1.98 12.09 -7.40
N SER A 230 3.32 11.98 -7.53
CA SER A 230 4.24 12.56 -6.56
C SER A 230 4.22 14.08 -6.57
N GLU A 231 4.09 14.71 -7.74
CA GLU A 231 3.97 16.16 -7.86
C GLU A 231 2.62 16.65 -7.32
N LEU A 232 1.52 15.94 -7.61
CA LEU A 232 0.22 16.21 -7.03
C LEU A 232 0.25 16.17 -5.50
N MET A 233 0.83 15.10 -4.93
CA MET A 233 1.01 15.00 -3.47
C MET A 233 1.84 16.15 -2.91
N LEU A 234 2.91 16.56 -3.60
CA LEU A 234 3.73 17.70 -3.18
C LEU A 234 2.94 19.00 -3.18
N ASP A 235 2.21 19.27 -4.26
CA ASP A 235 1.41 20.48 -4.43
C ASP A 235 0.31 20.55 -3.37
N ASP A 236 -0.39 19.45 -3.12
CA ASP A 236 -1.44 19.37 -2.09
C ASP A 236 -0.87 19.51 -0.69
N ALA A 237 0.22 18.82 -0.39
CA ALA A 237 0.89 18.93 0.89
C ALA A 237 1.45 20.35 1.14
N SER A 238 1.85 21.07 0.08
CA SER A 238 2.35 22.45 0.19
C SER A 238 1.28 23.46 0.62
N LYS A 239 0.00 23.13 0.41
CA LYS A 239 -1.16 23.95 0.82
C LYS A 239 -1.47 23.80 2.32
N LEU A 240 -0.97 22.74 2.95
CA LEU A 240 -1.09 22.55 4.40
C LEU A 240 -0.17 23.52 5.14
N LYS A 241 -0.59 23.96 6.33
CA LYS A 241 0.22 24.84 7.20
C LYS A 241 1.43 24.15 7.84
N CYS A 242 1.55 22.85 7.63
CA CYS A 242 2.47 21.96 8.31
C CYS A 242 3.23 21.10 7.30
N ARG A 243 4.19 20.33 7.80
CA ARG A 243 4.89 19.31 7.01
C ARG A 243 5.02 18.02 7.79
N ALA A 244 4.34 16.98 7.34
CA ALA A 244 4.61 15.62 7.79
C ALA A 244 5.85 15.07 7.07
N ASN A 245 6.31 13.89 7.47
CA ASN A 245 7.34 13.17 6.70
C ASN A 245 6.80 12.90 5.28
N PRO A 246 7.57 13.14 4.20
CA PRO A 246 7.16 12.83 2.82
C PRO A 246 6.55 11.43 2.64
N ASP A 247 7.05 10.44 3.39
CA ASP A 247 6.58 9.04 3.33
C ASP A 247 5.15 8.82 3.85
N ASN A 248 4.60 9.78 4.59
CA ASN A 248 3.26 9.72 5.19
C ASN A 248 2.16 10.21 4.24
N TYR A 249 2.52 10.83 3.11
CA TYR A 249 1.57 11.28 2.11
C TYR A 249 1.25 10.14 1.14
N TRP A 250 -0.03 10.04 0.80
CA TRP A 250 -0.58 9.02 -0.09
C TRP A 250 -1.32 9.67 -1.24
N GLY A 251 -1.16 9.09 -2.43
CA GLY A 251 -1.85 9.49 -3.65
C GLY A 251 -2.69 8.34 -4.16
N VAL A 252 -3.98 8.58 -4.35
CA VAL A 252 -4.94 7.63 -4.91
C VAL A 252 -4.80 7.61 -6.42
N LEU A 253 -4.74 6.42 -7.00
CA LEU A 253 -4.74 6.23 -8.45
C LEU A 253 -6.17 5.87 -8.87
N ASP A 254 -6.91 6.84 -9.38
CA ASP A 254 -8.24 6.60 -9.92
C ASP A 254 -8.19 5.87 -11.27
N LEU A 255 -9.37 5.51 -11.80
CA LEU A 255 -9.44 4.80 -13.07
C LEU A 255 -8.81 5.60 -14.21
N ALA A 256 -9.03 6.91 -14.26
CA ALA A 256 -8.49 7.77 -15.32
C ALA A 256 -6.96 7.79 -15.30
N TYR A 257 -6.35 7.83 -14.11
CA TYR A 257 -4.91 7.75 -13.92
C TYR A 257 -4.36 6.40 -14.36
N VAL A 258 -5.00 5.30 -13.95
CA VAL A 258 -4.55 3.95 -14.35
C VAL A 258 -4.72 3.75 -15.87
N GLU A 259 -5.81 4.22 -16.46
CA GLU A 259 -6.03 4.16 -17.91
C GLU A 259 -4.98 4.98 -18.68
N LYS A 260 -4.62 6.18 -18.20
CA LYS A 260 -3.59 7.04 -18.82
C LYS A 260 -2.28 6.29 -19.01
N TYR A 261 -1.83 5.54 -17.99
CA TYR A 261 -0.50 4.93 -17.99
C TYR A 261 -0.47 3.45 -18.34
N LEU A 262 -1.52 2.71 -18.01
CA LEU A 262 -1.57 1.24 -18.09
C LEU A 262 -2.75 0.74 -18.94
N GLY A 263 -3.52 1.61 -19.59
CA GLY A 263 -4.74 1.25 -20.30
C GLY A 263 -4.56 0.20 -21.41
N THR A 264 -3.39 0.13 -22.05
CA THR A 264 -3.09 -0.90 -23.07
C THR A 264 -2.92 -2.31 -22.50
N ARG A 265 -2.71 -2.42 -21.19
CA ARG A 265 -2.55 -3.69 -20.43
C ARG A 265 -3.86 -4.12 -19.78
N MET A 266 -4.84 -3.22 -19.72
CA MET A 266 -6.17 -3.48 -19.18
C MET A 266 -7.04 -4.16 -20.23
N TYR A 267 -7.54 -5.36 -19.94
CA TYR A 267 -8.30 -6.15 -20.93
C TYR A 267 -9.83 -6.11 -20.77
N SER A 268 -10.36 -5.54 -19.67
CA SER A 268 -11.81 -5.35 -19.51
C SER A 268 -12.13 -4.22 -18.52
N ASN A 269 -12.97 -3.28 -18.98
CA ASN A 269 -13.52 -2.19 -18.17
C ASN A 269 -15.05 -2.32 -17.98
N SER A 270 -15.65 -3.44 -18.39
CA SER A 270 -17.10 -3.62 -18.26
C SER A 270 -17.46 -3.69 -16.76
N ASP A 271 -18.31 -2.76 -16.32
CA ASP A 271 -18.69 -2.44 -14.93
C ASP A 271 -17.72 -1.58 -14.09
N LEU A 272 -16.69 -0.96 -14.69
CA LEU A 272 -15.78 -0.04 -13.98
C LEU A 272 -16.20 1.43 -13.98
N SER A 273 -17.38 1.77 -14.52
CA SER A 273 -17.94 3.13 -14.37
C SER A 273 -18.16 3.55 -12.91
N THR A 274 -17.98 2.62 -11.96
CA THR A 274 -18.02 2.83 -10.51
C THR A 274 -16.66 2.69 -9.81
N LEU A 275 -15.54 2.50 -10.53
CA LEU A 275 -14.19 2.77 -9.99
C LEU A 275 -13.93 4.29 -9.91
N THR A 276 -14.97 5.07 -9.63
CA THR A 276 -14.82 6.35 -8.97
C THR A 276 -14.42 6.04 -7.54
N TYR A 277 -13.18 6.36 -7.22
CA TYR A 277 -12.76 6.47 -5.84
C TYR A 277 -13.75 7.39 -5.10
N ASP A 278 -14.60 6.79 -4.25
CA ASP A 278 -15.57 7.55 -3.47
C ASP A 278 -14.94 7.87 -2.12
N GLN A 279 -14.57 9.14 -1.94
CA GLN A 279 -14.11 9.68 -0.66
C GLN A 279 -15.11 9.47 0.47
N ASN A 280 -16.39 9.29 0.14
CA ASN A 280 -17.48 9.04 1.08
C ASN A 280 -17.69 7.54 1.35
N ASN A 281 -16.87 6.66 0.77
CA ASN A 281 -16.85 5.26 1.18
C ASN A 281 -16.45 5.19 2.66
N ALA A 282 -17.32 4.58 3.48
CA ALA A 282 -17.15 4.50 4.93
C ALA A 282 -15.78 3.94 5.36
N LEU A 283 -15.17 3.08 4.53
CA LEU A 283 -13.82 2.53 4.70
C LEU A 283 -12.74 3.61 4.74
N SER A 284 -12.67 4.44 3.70
CA SER A 284 -11.59 5.41 3.53
C SER A 284 -11.69 6.52 4.57
N ALA A 285 -12.93 6.94 4.87
CA ALA A 285 -13.22 7.93 5.89
C ALA A 285 -12.86 7.49 7.32
N GLU A 286 -12.62 6.20 7.61
CA GLU A 286 -12.26 5.73 8.95
C GLU A 286 -10.76 5.85 9.25
N PHE A 287 -9.90 5.56 8.26
CA PHE A 287 -8.44 5.51 8.47
C PHE A 287 -7.68 6.68 7.85
N ALA A 288 -8.27 7.44 6.93
CA ALA A 288 -7.59 8.55 6.25
C ALA A 288 -8.09 9.93 6.70
N THR A 289 -7.20 10.90 6.59
CA THR A 289 -7.51 12.33 6.56
C THR A 289 -7.15 12.83 5.16
N TYR A 290 -8.18 13.10 4.35
CA TYR A 290 -8.02 13.60 2.99
C TYR A 290 -7.52 15.04 2.99
N ILE A 291 -6.54 15.30 2.13
CA ILE A 291 -6.04 16.63 1.81
C ILE A 291 -6.82 17.17 0.62
N THR A 292 -7.00 16.33 -0.41
CA THR A 292 -7.85 16.57 -1.59
C THR A 292 -8.59 15.30 -2.00
N ASP A 293 -9.25 15.35 -3.16
CA ASP A 293 -9.92 14.20 -3.78
C ASP A 293 -8.96 13.01 -4.01
N GLU A 294 -7.69 13.32 -4.27
CA GLU A 294 -6.68 12.37 -4.76
C GLU A 294 -5.53 12.15 -3.76
N THR A 295 -5.44 12.94 -2.69
CA THR A 295 -4.33 12.84 -1.73
C THR A 295 -4.80 12.78 -0.28
N PHE A 296 -4.11 11.99 0.53
CA PHE A 296 -4.43 11.80 1.94
C PHE A 296 -3.21 11.48 2.80
N MET A 297 -3.40 11.54 4.12
CA MET A 297 -2.52 10.91 5.11
C MET A 297 -3.36 9.94 5.94
N PHE A 298 -2.76 8.90 6.52
CA PHE A 298 -3.45 8.15 7.56
C PHE A 298 -3.76 9.07 8.74
N ARG A 299 -4.91 8.85 9.39
CA ARG A 299 -5.39 9.71 10.48
C ARG A 299 -4.38 9.82 11.61
N ASP A 300 -3.75 8.72 11.99
CA ASP A 300 -2.72 8.72 13.02
C ASP A 300 -1.51 9.54 12.58
N ASP A 301 -1.03 9.37 11.34
CA ASP A 301 0.07 10.17 10.80
C ASP A 301 -0.30 11.66 10.75
N PHE A 302 -1.53 11.98 10.39
CA PHE A 302 -2.05 13.33 10.39
C PHE A 302 -2.09 13.91 11.80
N GLN A 303 -2.57 13.16 12.80
CA GLN A 303 -2.64 13.60 14.19
C GLN A 303 -1.26 13.77 14.85
N HIS A 304 -0.29 12.93 14.47
CA HIS A 304 1.09 13.03 14.96
C HIS A 304 1.92 14.05 14.17
N SER A 305 1.47 14.43 12.98
CA SER A 305 1.98 15.60 12.29
C SER A 305 1.43 16.86 12.96
N ASN A 306 2.21 17.93 13.02
CA ASN A 306 1.74 19.22 13.57
C ASN A 306 0.78 19.94 12.59
N CYS A 307 -0.11 19.19 11.94
CA CYS A 307 -0.99 19.59 10.84
C CYS A 307 -2.41 19.97 11.26
N SER A 308 -2.69 19.99 12.57
CA SER A 308 -3.98 20.40 13.15
C SER A 308 -4.28 21.88 12.98
#